data_AF-A0A081MYJ0-F1
#
_entry.id   AF-A0A081MYJ0-F1
#
_cell.length_a   1.000
_cell.length_b   1.000
_cell.length_c   1.000
_cell.angle_alpha   90.00
_cell.angle_beta   90.00
_cell.angle_gamma   90.00
#
_symmetry.space_group_name_H-M   'P 1'
#
loop_
_entity.id
_entity.type
_entity.pdbx_description
1 polymer ?
#
loop_
_entity_poly.entity_id
_entity_poly.type
_entity_poly.pdbx_seq_one_letter_code
_entity_poly.pdbx_strand_id
1 'polypeptide(L)'
;MSKFKNAKSKLGDQKPVTKPEGVVPAQKTSATPKSFRLSGDDIANLKQITQAVNGVSRSKVSETKVVKALLQLGSQLPPEKVLKALREIL
;
A
#
# COMPACT_ATOMS: atom_id res chain seq x y z
N MET A 1 49.04 -24.74 -7.13
CA MET A 1 48.64 -23.99 -8.34
C MET A 1 47.90 -24.94 -9.28
N SER A 2 46.70 -24.50 -9.69
CA SER A 2 45.87 -24.83 -10.88
C SER A 2 46.22 -26.09 -11.71
N LYS A 3 45.28 -26.91 -12.20
CA LYS A 3 44.15 -26.55 -13.08
C LYS A 3 43.09 -27.66 -13.18
N PHE A 4 41.87 -27.20 -13.46
CA PHE A 4 40.61 -27.87 -13.77
C PHE A 4 40.59 -28.87 -14.95
N LYS A 5 39.54 -29.73 -14.91
CA LYS A 5 38.68 -30.31 -15.98
C LYS A 5 38.56 -31.83 -15.79
N ASN A 6 37.40 -32.49 -15.86
CA ASN A 6 36.30 -32.28 -16.80
C ASN A 6 34.97 -32.86 -16.30
N ALA A 7 33.90 -32.30 -16.86
CA ALA A 7 32.49 -32.61 -16.68
C ALA A 7 32.10 -34.09 -16.90
N LYS A 8 31.14 -34.58 -16.10
CA LYS A 8 30.26 -35.67 -16.52
C LYS A 8 28.80 -35.31 -16.21
N SER A 9 28.11 -34.99 -17.29
CA SER A 9 26.67 -34.76 -17.38
C SER A 9 25.88 -35.96 -16.84
N LYS A 10 24.89 -35.72 -15.99
CA LYS A 10 23.74 -36.60 -15.78
C LYS A 10 22.49 -35.74 -15.75
N LEU A 11 21.86 -35.61 -16.91
CA LEU A 11 20.43 -35.36 -17.05
C LEU A 11 19.70 -36.45 -16.23
N GLY A 12 18.99 -36.03 -15.19
CA GLY A 12 18.00 -36.85 -14.51
C GLY A 12 16.63 -36.52 -15.07
N ASP A 13 16.00 -37.51 -15.70
CA ASP A 13 14.59 -37.58 -16.10
C ASP A 13 13.66 -37.01 -15.01
N GLN A 14 13.01 -35.88 -15.30
CA GLN A 14 11.83 -35.45 -14.58
C GLN A 14 10.59 -35.83 -15.39
N LYS A 15 9.91 -36.87 -14.93
CA LYS A 15 8.56 -37.30 -15.32
C LYS A 15 7.61 -36.08 -15.38
N PRO A 16 6.77 -35.94 -16.43
CA PRO A 16 5.73 -34.91 -16.44
C PRO A 16 4.68 -35.25 -15.38
N VAL A 17 4.59 -34.42 -14.34
CA VAL A 17 3.48 -34.46 -13.37
C VAL A 17 2.26 -33.85 -14.06
N THR A 18 1.32 -34.71 -14.42
CA THR A 18 -0.02 -34.36 -14.91
C THR A 18 -0.72 -33.50 -13.85
N LYS A 19 -0.98 -32.22 -14.15
CA LYS A 19 -1.81 -31.36 -13.30
C LYS A 19 -3.27 -31.82 -13.42
N PRO A 20 -4.03 -31.96 -12.32
CA PRO A 20 -5.46 -32.20 -12.42
C PRO A 20 -6.16 -30.97 -13.01
N GLU A 21 -6.94 -31.20 -14.06
CA GLU A 21 -7.90 -30.23 -14.60
C GLU A 21 -8.91 -29.85 -13.51
N GLY A 22 -9.16 -28.55 -13.32
CA GLY A 22 -10.21 -28.05 -12.42
C GLY A 22 -9.79 -27.02 -11.38
N VAL A 23 -8.50 -26.64 -11.29
CA VAL A 23 -8.11 -25.52 -10.42
C VAL A 23 -8.25 -24.22 -11.19
N VAL A 24 -9.39 -23.54 -11.05
CA VAL A 24 -9.50 -22.14 -11.46
C VAL A 24 -8.52 -21.35 -10.59
N PRO A 25 -7.44 -20.76 -11.14
CA PRO A 25 -6.56 -19.95 -10.32
C PRO A 25 -7.40 -18.77 -9.80
N ALA A 26 -7.56 -18.68 -8.48
CA ALA A 26 -8.16 -17.52 -7.84
C ALA A 26 -7.37 -16.30 -8.34
N GLN A 27 -8.02 -15.51 -9.20
CA GLN A 27 -7.44 -14.32 -9.78
C GLN A 27 -7.31 -13.32 -8.64
N LYS A 28 -6.15 -13.37 -7.95
CA LYS A 28 -5.79 -12.39 -6.94
C LYS A 28 -5.82 -11.05 -7.64
N THR A 29 -6.83 -10.24 -7.37
CA THR A 29 -6.80 -8.81 -7.68
C THR A 29 -5.70 -8.21 -6.81
N SER A 30 -4.45 -8.39 -7.21
CA SER A 30 -3.30 -7.79 -6.56
C SER A 30 -3.32 -6.32 -6.94
N ALA A 31 -4.18 -5.55 -6.29
CA ALA A 31 -4.03 -4.10 -6.26
C ALA A 31 -2.64 -3.84 -5.67
N THR A 32 -1.72 -3.37 -6.51
CA THR A 32 -0.39 -2.99 -6.05
C THR A 32 -0.55 -1.84 -5.05
N PRO A 33 0.05 -1.94 -3.84
CA PRO A 33 -0.08 -0.90 -2.84
C PRO A 33 0.53 0.40 -3.39
N LYS A 34 -0.30 1.44 -3.54
CA LYS A 34 0.17 2.79 -3.85
C LYS A 34 0.56 3.49 -2.56
N SER A 35 1.74 4.10 -2.54
CA SER A 35 2.24 4.88 -1.41
C SER A 35 2.32 6.34 -1.81
N PHE A 36 1.76 7.22 -0.98
CA PHE A 36 1.84 8.67 -1.12
C PHE A 36 2.68 9.22 0.02
N ARG A 37 3.70 10.02 -0.32
CA ARG A 37 4.56 10.67 0.67
C ARG A 37 4.03 12.07 0.95
N LEU A 38 3.95 12.41 2.23
CA LEU A 38 3.63 13.76 2.69
C LEU A 38 4.92 14.58 2.74
N SER A 39 4.81 15.89 2.47
CA SER A 39 5.91 16.83 2.69
C SER A 39 6.14 17.08 4.20
N GLY A 40 7.23 17.76 4.55
CA GLY A 40 7.52 18.10 5.95
C GLY A 40 6.41 18.94 6.59
N ASP A 41 5.90 19.93 5.85
CA ASP A 41 4.83 20.82 6.32
C ASP A 41 3.50 20.06 6.47
N ASP A 42 3.18 19.17 5.53
CA ASP A 42 1.99 18.31 5.63
C ASP A 42 2.04 17.38 6.84
N ILE A 43 3.23 16.86 7.18
CA ILE A 43 3.44 16.05 8.39
C ILE A 43 3.20 16.89 9.65
N ALA A 44 3.67 18.13 9.67
CA ALA A 44 3.44 19.04 10.80
C ALA A 44 1.94 19.36 10.96
N ASN A 45 1.24 19.64 9.85
CA ASN A 45 -0.21 19.85 9.83
C ASN A 45 -0.96 18.61 10.34
N LEU A 46 -0.60 17.41 9.87
CA LEU A 46 -1.22 16.17 10.33
C LEU A 46 -1.00 15.93 11.83
N LYS A 47 0.18 16.27 12.37
CA LYS A 47 0.45 16.20 13.82
C LYS A 47 -0.44 17.15 14.61
N GLN A 48 -0.61 18.39 14.15
CA GLN A 48 -1.48 19.36 14.81
C GLN A 48 -2.94 18.90 14.80
N ILE A 49 -3.45 18.42 13.66
CA ILE A 49 -4.80 17.85 13.56
C ILE A 49 -4.94 16.67 14.52
N THR A 50 -3.94 15.78 14.56
CA THR A 50 -3.96 14.61 15.45
C THR A 50 -3.98 15.02 16.92
N GLN A 51 -3.23 16.06 17.31
CA GLN A 51 -3.27 16.61 18.67
C GLN A 51 -4.65 17.19 19.00
N ALA A 52 -5.25 17.97 18.10
CA ALA A 52 -6.58 18.54 18.29
C ALA A 52 -7.65 17.45 18.47
N VAL A 53 -7.62 16.41 17.63
CA VAL A 53 -8.53 15.25 17.75
C VAL A 53 -8.32 14.52 19.07
N ASN A 54 -7.07 14.33 19.50
CA ASN A 54 -6.76 13.72 20.80
C ASN A 54 -7.21 14.56 21.98
N GLY A 55 -7.26 15.90 21.86
CA GLY A 55 -7.74 16.79 22.91
C GLY A 55 -9.22 16.60 23.26
N VAL A 56 -10.03 16.10 22.32
CA VAL A 56 -11.47 15.82 22.53
C VAL A 56 -11.80 14.33 22.58
N SER A 57 -10.87 13.47 22.18
CA SER A 57 -11.05 12.02 22.20
C SER A 57 -10.83 11.46 23.59
N ARG A 58 -11.67 10.48 23.99
CA ARG A 58 -11.48 9.73 25.23
C ARG A 58 -10.32 8.74 25.19
N SER A 59 -9.76 8.49 24.00
CA SER A 59 -8.69 7.51 23.79
C SER A 59 -7.66 8.03 22.80
N LYS A 60 -6.42 7.54 22.91
CA LYS A 60 -5.35 7.94 21.99
C LYS A 60 -5.66 7.52 20.55
N VAL A 61 -5.73 8.49 19.67
CA VAL A 61 -5.92 8.34 18.22
C VAL A 61 -4.55 8.50 17.54
N SER A 62 -4.20 7.53 16.70
CA SER A 62 -2.98 7.58 15.88
C SER A 62 -3.19 8.39 14.61
N GLU A 63 -2.12 8.94 14.06
CA GLU A 63 -2.12 9.67 12.78
C GLU A 63 -2.77 8.84 11.66
N THR A 64 -2.48 7.53 11.60
CA THR A 64 -3.12 6.61 10.62
C THR A 64 -4.63 6.58 10.75
N LYS A 65 -5.18 6.60 11.98
CA LYS A 65 -6.64 6.63 12.19
C LYS A 65 -7.22 7.97 11.74
N VAL A 66 -6.51 9.08 12.01
CA VAL A 66 -6.91 10.42 11.56
C VAL A 66 -6.96 10.48 10.03
N VAL A 67 -5.92 10.02 9.33
CA VAL A 67 -5.89 9.99 7.86
C VAL A 67 -7.05 9.16 7.30
N LYS A 68 -7.30 7.97 7.87
CA LYS A 68 -8.45 7.12 7.45
C LYS A 68 -9.79 7.85 7.64
N ALA A 69 -9.97 8.55 8.75
CA ALA A 69 -11.18 9.32 9.01
C ALA A 69 -11.32 10.49 8.02
N LEU A 70 -10.25 11.23 7.74
CA LEU A 70 -10.26 12.32 6.75
C LEU A 70 -10.59 11.82 5.34
N LEU A 71 -10.04 10.68 4.92
CA LEU A 71 -10.38 10.07 3.62
C LEU A 71 -11.86 9.64 3.56
N GLN A 72 -12.39 9.09 4.65
CA GLN A 72 -13.80 8.69 4.73
C GLN A 72 -14.75 9.89 4.74
N LEU A 73 -14.36 11.00 5.36
CA LEU A 73 -15.12 12.26 5.29
C LEU A 73 -15.03 12.86 3.88
N GLY A 74 -13.83 12.88 3.30
CA GLY A 74 -13.58 13.37 1.95
C GLY A 74 -14.34 12.61 0.87
N SER A 75 -14.56 11.30 1.02
CA SER A 75 -15.33 10.50 0.07
C SER A 75 -16.82 10.82 0.04
N GLN A 76 -17.32 11.50 1.08
CA GLN A 76 -18.71 11.96 1.17
C GLN A 76 -18.87 13.42 0.71
N LEU A 77 -17.75 14.13 0.45
CA LEU A 77 -17.80 15.51 0.00
C LEU A 77 -18.15 15.57 -1.50
N PRO A 78 -18.99 16.53 -1.92
CA PRO A 78 -19.18 16.84 -3.33
C PRO A 78 -17.84 17.21 -3.99
N PRO A 79 -17.56 16.73 -5.21
CA PRO A 79 -16.32 17.02 -5.92
C PRO A 79 -16.02 18.51 -6.05
N GLU A 80 -17.04 19.36 -6.15
CA GLU A 80 -16.91 20.82 -6.24
C GLU A 80 -16.27 21.42 -4.98
N LYS A 81 -16.56 20.86 -3.80
CA LYS A 81 -15.93 21.29 -2.56
C LYS A 81 -14.46 20.90 -2.52
N VAL A 82 -14.12 19.71 -3.02
CA VAL A 82 -12.73 19.26 -3.14
C VAL A 82 -11.98 20.15 -4.12
N LEU A 83 -12.57 20.46 -5.27
CA LEU A 83 -11.98 21.35 -6.27
C LEU A 83 -11.75 22.77 -5.73
N LYS A 84 -12.70 23.30 -4.94
CA LYS A 84 -12.53 24.59 -4.28
C LYS A 84 -11.35 24.56 -3.30
N ALA A 85 -11.27 23.54 -2.45
CA ALA A 85 -10.17 23.40 -1.49
C ALA A 85 -8.81 23.28 -2.20
N LEU A 86 -8.72 22.56 -3.32
CA LEU A 86 -7.49 22.46 -4.11
C LEU A 86 -7.01 23.82 -4.64
N ARG A 87 -7.93 24.70 -5.05
CA ARG A 87 -7.59 26.06 -5.53
C ARG A 87 -7.06 26.98 -4.43
N GLU A 88 -7.36 26.69 -3.17
CA GLU A 88 -6.88 27.48 -2.03
C GLU A 88 -5.50 27.00 -1.54
N ILE A 89 -5.07 25.79 -1.96
CA ILE A 89 -3.79 25.18 -1.58
C ILE A 89 -2.70 25.46 -2.63
N LEU A 90 -3.08 25.65 -3.90
CA LEU A 90 -2.20 25.98 -5.03
C LEU A 90 -1.92 27.48 -5.10
#